data_AF-A0A7J9X8I2-F1
#
_entry.id   AF-A0A7J9X8I2-F1
#
_cell.length_a   1.000
_cell.length_b   1.000
_cell.length_c   1.000
_cell.angle_alpha   90.00
_cell.angle_beta   90.00
_cell.angle_gamma   90.00
#
_symmetry.space_group_name_H-M   'P 1'
#
loop_
_entity.id
_entity.type
_entity.pdbx_description
1 polymer ?
#
loop_
_entity_poly.entity_id
_entity_poly.type
_entity_poly.pdbx_seq_one_letter_code
_entity_poly.pdbx_strand_id
1 'polypeptide(L)'
;MGTLRHRLAVPATGVLVLAAGLGGAVTAAHAASPPAASDHSVPRRPPVIDGFTLTHLPDALGSRTSEHTYTWGDVGFRNLVWESQLPNGAYRVDLNAHILRGDRLTDHTSLHQFLTDYLERDPDTWQPTEVQLGNRTVHAAETDVFWLVRPGVAVWLSTRPGRLDRTDLLTTAEGIREIGQQSPTDPP
;
A
#
# COMPACT_ATOMS: atom_id res chain seq x y z
N MET A 1 -15.77 -20.45 -36.23
CA MET A 1 -16.23 -19.06 -36.13
C MET A 1 -15.35 -18.39 -35.08
N GLY A 2 -14.17 -17.92 -35.50
CA GLY A 2 -13.10 -17.46 -34.61
C GLY A 2 -13.08 -15.94 -34.56
N THR A 3 -13.26 -15.38 -33.37
CA THR A 3 -13.15 -13.95 -33.12
C THR A 3 -11.70 -13.62 -32.74
N LEU A 4 -11.01 -13.01 -33.70
CA LEU A 4 -9.66 -12.46 -33.59
C LEU A 4 -9.68 -11.32 -32.56
N ARG A 5 -9.04 -11.50 -31.41
CA ARG A 5 -8.80 -10.43 -30.42
C ARG A 5 -7.60 -9.60 -30.89
N HIS A 6 -7.86 -8.37 -31.33
CA HIS A 6 -6.83 -7.39 -31.63
C HIS A 6 -6.10 -6.97 -30.35
N ARG A 7 -4.81 -7.35 -30.24
CA ARG A 7 -3.87 -6.83 -29.26
C ARG A 7 -3.32 -5.50 -29.77
N LEU A 8 -3.64 -4.38 -29.10
CA LEU A 8 -2.94 -3.12 -29.31
C LEU A 8 -1.62 -3.17 -28.54
N ALA A 9 -0.51 -3.10 -29.27
CA ALA A 9 0.82 -2.89 -28.72
C ALA A 9 1.02 -1.39 -28.43
N VAL A 10 1.43 -1.05 -27.21
CA VAL A 10 1.87 0.30 -26.85
C VAL A 10 3.40 0.34 -26.99
N PRO A 11 3.98 1.23 -27.82
CA PRO A 11 5.43 1.34 -27.95
C PRO A 11 6.03 2.06 -26.73
N ALA A 12 6.99 1.41 -26.08
CA ALA A 12 7.88 2.02 -25.10
C ALA A 12 8.95 2.85 -25.83
N THR A 13 8.93 4.16 -25.63
CA THR A 13 9.96 5.13 -26.04
C THR A 13 10.04 6.14 -24.89
N GLY A 14 11.19 6.60 -24.38
CA GLY A 14 12.57 6.41 -24.77
C GLY A 14 13.48 6.73 -23.58
N VAL A 15 14.71 6.25 -23.70
CA VAL A 15 15.84 6.50 -22.82
C VAL A 15 16.33 7.95 -23.03
N LEU A 16 16.54 8.70 -21.96
CA LEU A 16 17.30 9.95 -21.99
C LEU A 16 18.54 9.80 -21.09
N VAL A 17 19.70 9.71 -21.73
CA VAL A 17 21.04 9.80 -21.10
C VAL A 17 21.52 11.24 -21.28
N LEU A 18 21.87 11.91 -20.19
CA LEU A 18 22.58 13.20 -20.21
C LEU A 18 23.93 13.02 -19.52
N ALA A 19 25.01 13.15 -20.32
CA ALA A 19 26.39 13.16 -19.87
C ALA A 19 27.06 14.48 -20.30
N ALA A 20 27.59 15.23 -19.33
CA ALA A 20 28.58 16.30 -19.44
C ALA A 20 28.93 16.71 -17.98
N GLY A 21 30.14 17.00 -17.54
CA GLY A 21 31.47 17.13 -18.13
C GLY A 21 32.48 17.35 -16.98
N LEU A 22 33.78 17.24 -17.28
CA LEU A 22 34.92 17.39 -16.37
C LEU A 22 35.18 18.85 -15.96
N GLY A 23 35.66 19.07 -14.72
CA GLY A 23 36.52 20.22 -14.39
C GLY A 23 36.52 20.73 -12.94
N GLY A 24 37.67 20.65 -12.27
CA GLY A 24 38.14 21.67 -11.31
C GLY A 24 38.09 21.33 -9.81
N ALA A 25 39.27 21.15 -9.20
CA ALA A 25 39.47 21.03 -7.75
C ALA A 25 39.83 22.39 -7.12
N VAL A 26 39.33 22.65 -5.90
CA VAL A 26 39.95 23.52 -4.88
C VAL A 26 39.49 23.09 -3.48
N THR A 27 40.45 23.00 -2.56
CA THR A 27 40.34 22.62 -1.15
C THR A 27 39.98 23.81 -0.24
N ALA A 28 39.11 23.60 0.76
CA ALA A 28 39.29 24.06 2.16
C ALA A 28 38.10 23.61 3.05
N ALA A 29 38.44 23.24 4.28
CA ALA A 29 37.58 22.62 5.28
C ALA A 29 36.66 23.60 6.04
N HIS A 30 35.48 23.12 6.43
CA HIS A 30 34.94 23.36 7.78
C HIS A 30 33.96 22.24 8.13
N ALA A 31 34.31 21.43 9.13
CA ALA A 31 33.39 20.45 9.71
C ALA A 31 32.32 21.23 10.48
N ALA A 32 31.22 21.56 9.80
CA ALA A 32 30.01 22.02 10.46
C ALA A 32 29.38 20.80 11.16
N SER A 33 29.40 20.81 12.50
CA SER A 33 28.61 19.88 13.30
C SER A 33 27.14 19.97 12.86
N PRO A 34 26.46 18.85 12.58
CA PRO A 34 25.03 18.90 12.30
C PRO A 34 24.31 19.49 13.52
N PRO A 35 23.34 20.42 13.34
CA PRO A 35 22.50 20.81 14.46
C PRO A 35 21.85 19.54 15.00
N ALA A 36 21.97 19.33 16.32
CA ALA A 36 21.29 18.26 17.01
C ALA A 36 19.82 18.30 16.59
N ALA A 37 19.40 17.28 15.83
CA ALA A 37 18.00 17.10 15.51
C ALA A 37 17.31 16.88 16.85
N SER A 38 16.60 17.90 17.31
CA SER A 38 15.78 17.80 18.51
C SER A 38 14.73 16.75 18.23
N ASP A 39 14.95 15.54 18.73
CA ASP A 39 14.04 14.41 18.68
C ASP A 39 12.84 14.73 19.56
N HIS A 40 11.96 15.59 19.04
CA HIS A 40 10.62 15.75 19.56
C HIS A 40 9.83 14.53 19.12
N SER A 41 10.11 13.41 19.76
CA SER A 41 9.28 12.21 19.74
C SER A 41 7.98 12.53 20.48
N VAL A 42 7.14 13.39 19.86
CA VAL A 42 5.70 13.35 20.10
C VAL A 42 5.31 11.90 19.79
N PRO A 43 4.60 11.18 20.68
CA PRO A 43 4.13 9.85 20.37
C PRO A 43 3.36 9.91 19.05
N ARG A 44 3.89 9.28 17.99
CA ARG A 44 3.22 9.29 16.70
C ARG A 44 1.91 8.54 16.88
N ARG A 45 0.80 9.26 16.75
CA ARG A 45 -0.53 8.63 16.69
C ARG A 45 -0.50 7.58 15.57
N PRO A 46 -1.10 6.40 15.77
CA PRO A 46 -1.25 5.42 14.70
C PRO A 46 -1.83 6.08 13.44
N PRO A 47 -1.31 5.77 12.24
CA PRO A 47 -1.86 6.29 11.00
C PRO A 47 -3.33 5.88 10.84
N VAL A 48 -4.11 6.79 10.28
CA VAL A 48 -5.54 6.59 10.01
C VAL A 48 -5.81 6.76 8.53
N ILE A 49 -6.53 5.84 7.93
CA ILE A 49 -6.98 5.89 6.55
C ILE A 49 -8.47 5.53 6.47
N ASP A 50 -9.28 6.46 5.98
CA ASP A 50 -10.70 6.23 5.67
C ASP A 50 -11.53 5.57 6.79
N GLY A 51 -11.26 5.96 8.03
CA GLY A 51 -11.91 5.41 9.23
C GLY A 51 -11.26 4.14 9.79
N PHE A 52 -10.10 3.74 9.29
CA PHE A 52 -9.31 2.60 9.79
C PHE A 52 -8.00 3.07 10.39
N THR A 53 -7.64 2.56 11.56
CA THR A 53 -6.32 2.79 12.18
C THR A 53 -5.39 1.62 11.87
N LEU A 54 -4.09 1.91 11.71
CA LEU A 54 -3.02 0.92 11.57
C LEU A 54 -2.14 0.95 12.82
N THR A 55 -2.39 0.05 13.78
CA THR A 55 -1.67 0.04 15.07
C THR A 55 -0.38 -0.76 15.05
N HIS A 56 -0.13 -1.52 13.99
CA HIS A 56 1.09 -2.27 13.79
C HIS A 56 1.62 -1.99 12.38
N LEU A 57 2.90 -1.60 12.30
CA LEU A 57 3.61 -1.35 11.05
C LEU A 57 5.00 -1.99 11.15
N PRO A 58 5.53 -2.57 10.06
CA PRO A 58 6.87 -3.12 10.07
C PRO A 58 7.92 -2.02 10.28
N ASP A 59 8.98 -2.33 11.05
CA ASP A 59 10.08 -1.38 11.29
C ASP A 59 10.86 -1.02 10.02
N ALA A 60 10.78 -1.88 9.00
CA ALA A 60 11.50 -1.73 7.75
C ALA A 60 10.95 -0.61 6.84
N LEU A 61 9.81 0.01 7.17
CA LEU A 61 9.17 1.03 6.33
C LEU A 61 9.96 2.36 6.30
N GLY A 62 9.97 3.00 5.13
CA GLY A 62 10.46 4.37 5.01
C GLY A 62 9.58 5.38 5.76
N SER A 63 10.16 6.54 6.07
CA SER A 63 9.49 7.60 6.86
C SER A 63 8.51 8.46 6.05
N ARG A 64 8.55 8.38 4.71
CA ARG A 64 7.67 9.14 3.82
C ARG A 64 6.35 8.40 3.64
N THR A 65 5.25 9.12 3.82
CA THR A 65 3.89 8.63 3.56
C THR A 65 3.16 9.51 2.56
N SER A 66 2.33 8.93 1.70
CA SER A 66 1.42 9.67 0.82
C SER A 66 0.05 9.03 0.74
N GLU A 67 -1.00 9.86 0.76
CA GLU A 67 -2.38 9.42 0.59
C GLU A 67 -2.85 9.67 -0.84
N HIS A 68 -3.61 8.71 -1.39
CA HIS A 68 -4.19 8.80 -2.71
C HIS A 68 -5.67 8.38 -2.66
N THR A 69 -6.46 8.88 -3.61
CA THR A 69 -7.87 8.51 -3.75
C THR A 69 -8.22 8.46 -5.24
N TYR A 70 -8.88 7.37 -5.65
CA TYR A 70 -9.34 7.17 -7.02
C TYR A 70 -10.50 6.17 -7.06
N THR A 71 -11.06 5.96 -8.25
CA THR A 71 -12.14 4.98 -8.46
C THR A 71 -11.79 4.11 -9.66
N TRP A 72 -12.05 2.81 -9.55
CA TRP A 72 -11.94 1.86 -10.65
C TRP A 72 -13.06 0.82 -10.54
N GLY A 73 -13.75 0.55 -11.65
CA GLY A 73 -14.86 -0.41 -11.67
C GLY A 73 -15.89 -0.16 -10.56
N ASP A 74 -16.40 1.06 -10.42
CA ASP A 74 -17.38 1.47 -9.39
C ASP A 74 -16.94 1.21 -7.93
N VAL A 75 -15.66 0.95 -7.68
CA VAL A 75 -15.08 0.81 -6.35
C VAL A 75 -14.13 1.97 -6.11
N GLY A 76 -14.40 2.73 -5.04
CA GLY A 76 -13.52 3.77 -4.54
C GLY A 76 -12.35 3.18 -3.77
N PHE A 77 -11.17 3.70 -4.03
CA PHE A 77 -9.94 3.41 -3.33
C PHE A 77 -9.54 4.64 -2.53
N ARG A 78 -9.25 4.45 -1.24
CA ARG A 78 -8.38 5.35 -0.49
C ARG A 78 -7.17 4.55 -0.07
N ASN A 79 -5.97 5.05 -0.36
CA ASN A 79 -4.77 4.30 -0.04
C ASN A 79 -3.67 5.17 0.56
N LEU A 80 -2.97 4.62 1.55
CA LEU A 80 -1.85 5.23 2.26
C LEU A 80 -0.61 4.42 1.91
N VAL A 81 0.39 5.10 1.36
CA VAL A 81 1.59 4.50 0.78
C VAL A 81 2.79 4.90 1.62
N TRP A 82 3.60 3.93 2.03
CA TRP A 82 4.90 4.14 2.65
C TRP A 82 6.00 3.98 1.61
N GLU A 83 6.97 4.91 1.61
CA GLU A 83 8.04 4.93 0.63
C GLU A 83 9.42 5.13 1.27
N SER A 84 10.40 4.39 0.75
CA SER A 84 11.83 4.60 1.03
C SER A 84 12.49 5.33 -0.13
N GLN A 85 13.34 6.31 0.18
CA GLN A 85 14.25 6.89 -0.81
C GLN A 85 15.45 5.96 -1.03
N LEU A 86 15.80 5.74 -2.28
CA LEU A 86 16.95 4.94 -2.71
C LEU A 86 18.21 5.81 -2.84
N PRO A 87 19.42 5.23 -2.80
CA PRO A 87 20.68 6.00 -2.91
C PRO A 87 20.81 6.84 -4.19
N ASN A 88 20.14 6.44 -5.27
CA ASN A 88 20.11 7.18 -6.53
C ASN A 88 19.05 8.31 -6.55
N GLY A 89 18.41 8.60 -5.42
CA GLY A 89 17.38 9.63 -5.27
C GLY A 89 15.97 9.20 -5.67
N ALA A 90 15.80 8.02 -6.29
CA ALA A 90 14.48 7.49 -6.64
C ALA A 90 13.71 7.03 -5.39
N TYR A 91 12.39 6.88 -5.52
CA TYR A 91 11.54 6.38 -4.46
C TYR A 91 11.06 4.97 -4.77
N ARG A 92 10.85 4.20 -3.71
CA ARG A 92 10.32 2.85 -3.75
C ARG A 92 9.15 2.76 -2.79
N VAL A 93 8.03 2.19 -3.26
CA VAL A 93 6.93 1.77 -2.39
C VAL A 93 7.34 0.56 -1.56
N ASP A 94 7.14 0.69 -0.25
CA ASP A 94 7.42 -0.34 0.75
C ASP A 94 6.16 -1.10 1.16
N LEU A 95 5.08 -0.36 1.44
CA LEU A 95 3.77 -0.89 1.81
C LEU A 95 2.69 0.04 1.25
N ASN A 96 1.58 -0.55 0.83
CA ASN A 96 0.37 0.18 0.49
C ASN A 96 -0.81 -0.42 1.24
N ALA A 97 -1.53 0.43 1.98
CA ALA A 97 -2.76 0.05 2.65
C ALA A 97 -3.94 0.69 1.94
N HIS A 98 -4.88 -0.13 1.49
CA HIS A 98 -6.05 0.28 0.72
C HIS A 98 -7.33 0.02 1.52
N ILE A 99 -8.21 1.02 1.58
CA ILE A 99 -9.61 0.86 1.95
C ILE A 99 -10.42 0.95 0.67
N LEU A 100 -11.19 -0.10 0.40
CA LEU A 100 -12.02 -0.24 -0.78
C LEU A 100 -13.48 -0.07 -0.38
N ARG A 101 -14.22 0.75 -1.13
CA ARG A 101 -15.66 0.93 -0.91
C ARG A 101 -16.45 0.85 -2.21
N GLY A 102 -17.49 0.03 -2.26
CA GLY A 102 -18.38 -0.06 -3.41
C GLY A 102 -19.35 -1.23 -3.32
N ASP A 103 -20.56 -1.05 -3.85
CA ASP A 103 -21.69 -1.97 -3.66
C ASP A 103 -21.46 -3.39 -4.22
N ARG A 104 -20.51 -3.54 -5.15
CA ARG A 104 -20.12 -4.85 -5.72
C ARG A 104 -19.29 -5.72 -4.77
N LEU A 105 -18.76 -5.16 -3.67
CA LEU A 105 -17.96 -5.91 -2.69
C LEU A 105 -18.88 -6.62 -1.68
N THR A 106 -19.69 -7.58 -2.14
CA THR A 106 -20.75 -8.18 -1.32
C THR A 106 -20.26 -9.29 -0.40
N ASP A 107 -19.26 -10.04 -0.84
CA ASP A 107 -18.72 -11.23 -0.18
C ASP A 107 -17.25 -11.45 -0.58
N HIS A 108 -16.61 -12.43 0.05
CA HIS A 108 -15.20 -12.77 -0.21
C HIS A 108 -14.95 -13.16 -1.67
N THR A 109 -15.89 -13.86 -2.31
CA THR A 109 -15.77 -14.25 -3.72
C THR A 109 -15.77 -13.04 -4.64
N SER A 110 -16.67 -12.09 -4.40
CA SER A 110 -16.78 -10.85 -5.19
C SER A 110 -15.57 -9.95 -4.99
N LEU A 111 -15.04 -9.87 -3.76
CA LEU A 111 -13.77 -9.16 -3.49
C LEU A 111 -12.59 -9.82 -4.20
N HIS A 112 -12.48 -11.15 -4.14
CA HIS A 112 -11.40 -11.87 -4.81
C HIS A 112 -11.45 -11.67 -6.33
N GLN A 113 -12.62 -11.83 -6.95
CA GLN A 113 -12.82 -11.57 -8.38
C GLN A 113 -12.46 -10.13 -8.76
N PHE A 114 -12.94 -9.16 -7.98
CA PHE A 114 -12.62 -7.75 -8.19
C PHE A 114 -11.10 -7.50 -8.16
N LEU A 115 -10.39 -8.05 -7.17
CA LEU A 115 -8.95 -7.89 -7.06
C LEU A 115 -8.21 -8.66 -8.15
N THR A 116 -8.69 -9.82 -8.59
CA THR A 116 -8.11 -10.55 -9.73
C THR A 116 -8.13 -9.68 -10.97
N ASP A 117 -9.28 -9.07 -11.28
CA ASP A 117 -9.42 -8.19 -12.44
C ASP A 117 -8.57 -6.92 -12.29
N TYR A 118 -8.62 -6.27 -11.12
CA TYR A 118 -7.90 -5.03 -10.85
C TYR A 118 -6.38 -5.22 -10.92
N LEU A 119 -5.87 -6.32 -10.38
CA LEU A 119 -4.45 -6.65 -10.36
C LEU A 119 -3.96 -7.35 -11.64
N GLU A 120 -4.85 -7.53 -12.63
CA GLU A 120 -4.59 -8.28 -13.85
C GLU A 120 -3.98 -9.67 -13.56
N ARG A 121 -4.45 -10.32 -12.50
CA ARG A 121 -3.98 -11.65 -12.10
C ARG A 121 -4.67 -12.72 -12.93
N ASP A 122 -3.95 -13.81 -13.17
CA ASP A 122 -4.53 -15.01 -13.75
C ASP A 122 -5.28 -15.78 -12.64
N PRO A 123 -6.62 -15.96 -12.75
CA PRO A 123 -7.42 -16.66 -11.74
C PRO A 123 -7.01 -18.12 -11.55
N ASP A 124 -6.39 -18.75 -12.55
CA ASP A 124 -6.00 -20.16 -12.45
C ASP A 124 -4.74 -20.33 -11.57
N THR A 125 -3.89 -19.29 -11.52
CA THR A 125 -2.59 -19.35 -10.82
C THR A 125 -2.54 -18.50 -9.56
N TRP A 126 -3.33 -17.43 -9.47
CA TRP A 126 -3.41 -16.60 -8.28
C TRP A 126 -4.46 -17.16 -7.32
N GLN A 127 -3.99 -17.94 -6.35
CA GLN A 127 -4.84 -18.58 -5.33
C GLN A 127 -4.37 -18.18 -3.92
N PRO A 128 -4.73 -16.97 -3.44
CA PRO A 128 -4.46 -16.54 -2.07
C PRO A 128 -4.98 -17.56 -1.06
N THR A 129 -4.16 -17.92 -0.08
CA THR A 129 -4.54 -18.88 0.95
C THR A 129 -5.39 -18.19 2.01
N GLU A 130 -6.43 -18.85 2.46
CA GLU A 130 -7.22 -18.41 3.60
C GLU A 130 -6.41 -18.54 4.91
N VAL A 131 -6.44 -17.50 5.74
CA VAL A 131 -5.78 -17.44 7.04
C VAL A 131 -6.75 -16.87 8.07
N GLN A 132 -6.86 -17.54 9.21
CA GLN A 132 -7.63 -17.02 10.33
C GLN A 132 -6.77 -16.02 11.12
N LEU A 133 -7.23 -14.78 11.26
CA LEU A 133 -6.54 -13.70 11.97
C LEU A 133 -7.43 -13.15 13.09
N GLY A 134 -7.34 -13.77 14.27
CA GLY A 134 -8.28 -13.53 15.35
C GLY A 134 -9.70 -13.93 14.95
N ASN A 135 -10.64 -12.99 14.97
CA ASN A 135 -12.06 -13.22 14.63
C ASN A 135 -12.42 -12.98 13.17
N ARG A 136 -11.44 -12.74 12.28
CA ARG A 136 -11.67 -12.50 10.85
C ARG A 136 -10.89 -13.47 10.00
N THR A 137 -11.46 -13.79 8.85
CA THR A 137 -10.83 -14.56 7.79
C THR A 137 -10.19 -13.59 6.79
N VAL A 138 -8.91 -13.78 6.51
CA VAL A 138 -8.17 -13.00 5.50
C VAL A 138 -7.64 -13.91 4.41
N HIS A 139 -7.46 -13.37 3.21
CA HIS A 139 -6.81 -14.05 2.10
C HIS A 139 -5.41 -13.49 1.92
N ALA A 140 -4.41 -14.37 1.90
CA ALA A 140 -3.01 -13.99 1.86
C ALA A 140 -2.27 -14.68 0.72
N ALA A 141 -1.64 -13.89 -0.13
CA ALA A 141 -0.63 -14.31 -1.10
C ALA A 141 0.78 -13.87 -0.61
N GLU A 142 1.79 -14.01 -1.47
CA GLU A 142 3.17 -13.59 -1.14
C GLU A 142 3.28 -12.09 -0.87
N THR A 143 2.60 -11.27 -1.68
CA THR A 143 2.73 -9.80 -1.68
C THR A 143 1.43 -9.07 -1.36
N ASP A 144 0.36 -9.81 -1.10
CA ASP A 144 -0.99 -9.26 -0.94
C ASP A 144 -1.69 -9.92 0.26
N VAL A 145 -2.36 -9.12 1.10
CA VAL A 145 -3.30 -9.60 2.12
C VAL A 145 -4.58 -8.78 2.02
N PHE A 146 -5.74 -9.42 1.90
CA PHE A 146 -7.01 -8.70 1.79
C PHE A 146 -8.15 -9.43 2.50
N TRP A 147 -9.17 -8.69 2.89
CA TRP A 147 -10.39 -9.24 3.48
C TRP A 147 -11.57 -8.29 3.31
N LEU A 148 -12.76 -8.87 3.34
CA LEU A 148 -13.99 -8.10 3.43
C LEU A 148 -14.24 -7.75 4.90
N VAL A 149 -14.44 -6.47 5.20
CA VAL A 149 -14.81 -6.02 6.56
C VAL A 149 -16.30 -6.24 6.79
N ARG A 150 -17.10 -5.87 5.79
CA ARG A 150 -18.55 -6.02 5.69
C ARG A 150 -18.94 -5.79 4.22
N PRO A 151 -20.16 -6.16 3.79
CA PRO A 151 -20.62 -5.81 2.45
C PRO A 151 -20.41 -4.33 2.14
N GLY A 152 -19.79 -4.06 1.01
CA GLY A 152 -19.44 -2.72 0.52
C GLY A 152 -18.11 -2.16 1.02
N VAL A 153 -17.39 -2.83 1.94
CA VAL A 153 -16.12 -2.33 2.51
C VAL A 153 -15.09 -3.44 2.65
N ALA A 154 -13.92 -3.27 2.03
CA ALA A 154 -12.80 -4.20 2.14
C ALA A 154 -11.49 -3.48 2.48
N VAL A 155 -10.52 -4.24 2.98
CA VAL A 155 -9.14 -3.81 3.16
C VAL A 155 -8.24 -4.66 2.29
N TRP A 156 -7.23 -4.04 1.70
CA TRP A 156 -6.17 -4.72 0.98
C TRP A 156 -4.83 -4.09 1.32
N LEU A 157 -3.86 -4.91 1.70
CA LEU A 157 -2.47 -4.58 1.90
C LEU A 157 -1.66 -5.16 0.74
N SER A 158 -0.76 -4.35 0.17
CA SER A 158 0.19 -4.82 -0.83
C SER A 158 1.61 -4.34 -0.56
N THR A 159 2.58 -5.15 -0.96
CA THR A 159 4.00 -4.81 -0.96
C THR A 159 4.64 -5.25 -2.27
N ARG A 160 5.91 -4.88 -2.48
CA ARG A 160 6.69 -5.39 -3.61
C ARG A 160 7.40 -6.69 -3.20
N PRO A 161 7.63 -7.62 -4.16
CA PRO A 161 8.40 -8.83 -3.89
C PRO A 161 9.74 -8.53 -3.21
N GLY A 162 10.05 -9.31 -2.17
CA GLY A 162 11.28 -9.18 -1.40
C GLY A 162 11.39 -7.94 -0.51
N ARG A 163 10.33 -7.14 -0.37
CA ARG A 163 10.35 -5.95 0.49
C ARG A 163 9.86 -6.23 1.90
N LEU A 164 8.68 -6.81 2.01
CA LEU A 164 8.09 -7.34 3.23
C LEU A 164 7.70 -8.79 2.93
N ASP A 165 7.78 -9.64 3.94
CA ASP A 165 7.30 -11.01 3.79
C ASP A 165 5.81 -11.11 4.15
N ARG A 166 5.25 -12.31 3.95
CA ARG A 166 3.85 -12.59 4.27
C ARG A 166 3.54 -12.40 5.77
N THR A 167 4.50 -12.66 6.65
CA THR A 167 4.34 -12.50 8.11
C THR A 167 4.22 -11.03 8.47
N ASP A 168 5.04 -10.17 7.88
CA ASP A 168 4.96 -8.71 8.05
C ASP A 168 3.57 -8.18 7.66
N LEU A 169 3.04 -8.64 6.51
CA LEU A 169 1.71 -8.25 6.04
C LEU A 169 0.59 -8.74 6.95
N LEU A 170 0.65 -9.99 7.43
CA LEU A 170 -0.35 -10.54 8.35
C LEU A 170 -0.33 -9.83 9.70
N THR A 171 0.86 -9.51 10.23
CA THR A 171 1.01 -8.77 11.49
C THR A 171 0.48 -7.34 11.34
N THR A 172 0.74 -6.71 10.20
CA THR A 172 0.16 -5.41 9.85
C THR A 172 -1.37 -5.50 9.78
N ALA A 173 -1.92 -6.51 9.10
CA ALA A 173 -3.37 -6.72 8.99
C ALA A 173 -4.04 -6.93 10.35
N GLU A 174 -3.35 -7.56 11.31
CA GLU A 174 -3.86 -7.77 12.66
C GLU A 174 -4.07 -6.44 13.39
N GLY A 175 -3.17 -5.48 13.15
CA GLY A 175 -3.23 -4.12 13.66
C GLY A 175 -4.26 -3.21 12.99
N ILE A 176 -4.95 -3.66 11.93
CA ILE A 176 -5.96 -2.84 11.26
C ILE A 176 -7.31 -2.97 11.96
N ARG A 177 -7.85 -1.82 12.39
CA ARG A 177 -9.15 -1.72 13.08
C ARG A 177 -9.98 -0.59 12.51
N GLU A 178 -11.27 -0.86 12.25
CA GLU A 178 -12.23 0.21 11.97
C GLU A 178 -12.39 1.02 13.25
N ILE A 179 -12.16 2.32 13.16
CA ILE A 179 -12.46 3.26 14.24
C ILE A 179 -13.98 3.38 14.21
N GLY A 180 -14.66 2.78 15.20
CA GLY A 180 -16.09 2.93 15.32
C GLY A 180 -16.45 4.41 15.24
N GLN A 181 -17.42 4.77 14.39
CA GLN A 181 -18.02 6.09 14.49
C GLN A 181 -18.41 6.25 15.96
N GLN A 182 -17.84 7.24 16.65
CA GLN A 182 -18.29 7.58 17.98
C GLN A 182 -19.81 7.75 17.87
N SER A 183 -20.57 6.87 18.54
CA SER A 183 -21.99 7.15 18.75
C SER A 183 -22.07 8.55 19.34
N PRO A 184 -22.94 9.44 18.83
CA PRO A 184 -23.13 10.74 19.46
C PRO A 184 -23.42 10.47 20.93
N THR A 185 -22.52 10.94 21.79
CA THR A 185 -22.71 10.87 23.23
C THR A 185 -23.98 11.66 23.52
N ASP A 186 -25.04 10.98 23.95
CA ASP A 186 -26.22 11.66 24.49
C ASP A 186 -25.73 12.55 25.63
N PRO A 187 -25.98 13.88 25.59
CA PRO A 187 -25.65 14.75 26.70
C PRO A 187 -26.56 14.41 27.91
N PRO A 188 -26.06 14.67 29.14
CA PRO A 188 -26.76 14.32 30.38
C PRO A 188 -28.10 15.04 30.56
#